data_AF-A0A1G3LC23-F1
#
_entry.id   AF-A0A1G3LC23-F1
#
_cell.length_a   1.000
_cell.length_b   1.000
_cell.length_c   1.000
_cell.angle_alpha   90.00
_cell.angle_beta   90.00
_cell.angle_gamma   90.00
#
_symmetry.space_group_name_H-M   'P 1'
#
loop_
_entity.id
_entity.type
_entity.pdbx_description
1 polymer ?
#
loop_
_entity_poly.entity_id
_entity_poly.type
_entity_poly.pdbx_seq_one_letter_code
_entity_poly.pdbx_strand_id
1 'polypeptide(L)'
;MDKLIPNLIIINKMIIFCENILDEDINVSYFIDKLNYDTKFIDNFCEYIFDEYIKNTKEASNDHFLKVYYSTLKRFYRFVIKLIKLEINTKNNKDKLFSSLKEKIEDRIHSLKDFQYRQSLKNNDKQGINEEEYSILLKGFEKN
;
A
#
# COMPACT_ATOMS: atom_id res chain seq x y z
N MET A 1 -5.03 7.16 13.69
CA MET A 1 -5.01 7.95 12.43
C MET A 1 -3.76 8.81 12.27
N ASP A 2 -3.34 9.56 13.29
CA ASP A 2 -2.32 10.63 13.19
C ASP A 2 -0.95 10.22 12.63
N LYS A 3 -0.62 8.93 12.65
CA LYS A 3 0.64 8.40 12.14
C LYS A 3 0.58 7.89 10.69
N LEU A 4 -0.60 7.70 10.08
CA LEU A 4 -0.71 7.12 8.74
C LEU A 4 -0.13 8.03 7.64
N ILE A 5 -0.47 9.32 7.68
CA ILE A 5 0.09 10.29 6.72
C ILE A 5 1.60 10.47 6.93
N PRO A 6 2.12 10.67 8.17
CA PRO A 6 3.55 10.64 8.43
C PRO A 6 4.26 9.38 7.92
N ASN A 7 3.64 8.20 8.07
CA ASN A 7 4.17 6.94 7.56
C ASN A 7 4.26 6.94 6.03
N LEU A 8 3.25 7.47 5.32
CA LEU A 8 3.32 7.66 3.86
C LEU A 8 4.40 8.66 3.45
N ILE A 9 4.65 9.70 4.24
CA ILE A 9 5.75 10.64 3.98
C ILE A 9 7.10 9.93 4.10
N ILE A 10 7.27 9.06 5.11
CA ILE A 10 8.49 8.26 5.27
C ILE A 10 8.71 7.36 4.05
N ILE A 11 7.67 6.66 3.59
CA ILE A 11 7.75 5.83 2.38
C ILE A 11 8.13 6.66 1.16
N ASN A 12 7.53 7.83 0.99
CA ASN A 12 7.92 8.73 -0.09
C ASN A 12 9.39 9.13 -0.03
N LYS A 13 9.93 9.41 1.16
CA LYS A 13 11.36 9.71 1.35
C LYS A 13 12.23 8.52 0.98
N MET A 14 11.84 7.30 1.36
CA MET A 14 12.57 6.09 0.99
C MET A 14 12.58 5.87 -0.53
N ILE A 15 11.43 6.06 -1.19
CA ILE A 15 11.36 5.95 -2.66
C ILE A 15 12.28 6.98 -3.32
N ILE A 16 12.24 8.24 -2.87
CA ILE A 16 13.13 9.30 -3.41
C ILE A 16 14.60 8.94 -3.21
N PHE A 17 14.96 8.43 -2.02
CA PHE A 17 16.32 8.03 -1.73
C PHE A 17 16.79 6.89 -2.67
N CYS A 18 15.95 5.87 -2.87
CA CYS A 18 16.26 4.79 -3.80
C CYS A 18 16.32 5.30 -5.25
N GLU A 19 15.43 6.21 -5.67
CA GLU A 19 15.48 6.84 -6.99
C GLU A 19 16.81 7.56 -7.23
N ASN A 20 17.28 8.34 -6.26
CA ASN A 20 18.55 9.06 -6.37
C ASN A 20 19.74 8.10 -6.50
N ILE A 21 19.75 7.00 -5.75
CA ILE A 21 20.77 5.95 -5.87
C ILE A 21 20.77 5.36 -7.29
N LEU A 22 19.59 5.12 -7.88
CA LEU A 22 19.51 4.60 -9.25
C LEU A 22 19.97 5.58 -10.32
N ASP A 23 19.90 6.88 -10.04
CA ASP A 23 20.35 7.93 -10.94
C ASP A 23 21.88 8.14 -10.86
N GLU A 24 22.55 7.57 -9.86
CA GLU A 24 24.02 7.47 -9.80
C GLU A 24 24.52 6.31 -10.68
N ASP A 25 25.73 6.43 -11.25
CA ASP A 25 26.40 5.39 -12.07
C ASP A 25 26.86 4.20 -11.20
N ILE A 26 25.90 3.51 -10.59
CA ILE A 26 26.12 2.41 -9.66
C ILE A 26 26.10 1.08 -10.42
N ASN A 27 26.96 0.14 -10.00
CA ASN A 27 26.87 -1.24 -10.47
C ASN A 27 25.61 -1.92 -9.88
N VAL A 28 24.52 -1.86 -10.64
CA VAL A 28 23.19 -2.38 -10.29
C VAL A 28 23.25 -3.86 -9.89
N SER A 29 24.19 -4.65 -10.44
CA SER A 29 24.32 -6.07 -10.08
C SER A 29 24.67 -6.29 -8.61
N TYR A 30 25.38 -5.36 -7.96
CA TYR A 30 25.72 -5.48 -6.54
C TYR A 30 24.59 -4.97 -5.63
N PHE A 31 23.68 -4.15 -6.16
CA PHE A 31 22.60 -3.53 -5.40
C PHE A 31 21.24 -4.20 -5.64
N ILE A 32 21.13 -5.13 -6.58
CA ILE A 32 19.85 -5.72 -6.99
C ILE A 32 19.13 -6.40 -5.83
N ASP A 33 19.84 -7.12 -4.95
CA ASP A 33 19.24 -7.78 -3.79
C ASP A 33 18.69 -6.77 -2.77
N LYS A 34 19.43 -5.67 -2.57
CA LYS A 34 18.97 -4.56 -1.72
C LYS A 34 17.76 -3.86 -2.34
N LEU A 35 17.78 -3.61 -3.64
CA LEU A 35 16.64 -3.01 -4.36
C LEU A 35 15.40 -3.90 -4.30
N ASN A 36 15.57 -5.22 -4.44
CA ASN A 36 14.51 -6.20 -4.27
C ASN A 36 13.93 -6.16 -2.85
N TYR A 37 14.80 -6.12 -1.84
CA TYR A 37 14.39 -6.01 -0.43
C TYR A 37 13.63 -4.69 -0.15
N ASP A 38 14.22 -3.55 -0.53
CA ASP A 38 13.64 -2.23 -0.32
C ASP A 38 12.29 -2.09 -1.04
N THR A 39 12.19 -2.63 -2.25
CA THR A 39 10.95 -2.61 -3.04
C THR A 39 9.85 -3.45 -2.38
N LYS A 40 10.16 -4.67 -1.91
CA LYS A 40 9.21 -5.51 -1.16
C LYS A 40 8.79 -4.85 0.15
N PHE A 41 9.72 -4.22 0.85
CA PHE A 41 9.42 -3.46 2.06
C PHE A 41 8.43 -2.33 1.77
N ILE A 42 8.68 -1.53 0.73
CA ILE A 42 7.80 -0.42 0.34
C ILE A 42 6.41 -0.93 -0.04
N ASP A 43 6.31 -2.01 -0.82
CA ASP A 43 5.02 -2.61 -1.21
C ASP A 43 4.23 -3.06 0.02
N ASN A 44 4.82 -3.92 0.85
CA ASN A 44 4.17 -4.44 2.06
C ASN A 44 3.73 -3.32 3.00
N PHE A 45 4.54 -2.27 3.14
CA PHE A 45 4.21 -1.16 4.03
C PHE A 45 3.12 -0.25 3.46
N CYS A 46 3.05 -0.08 2.13
CA CYS A 46 1.93 0.60 1.48
C CYS A 46 0.62 -0.15 1.72
N GLU A 47 0.64 -1.49 1.58
CA GLU A 47 -0.53 -2.32 1.87
C GLU A 47 -0.94 -2.23 3.34
N TYR A 48 0.02 -2.36 4.26
CA TYR A 48 -0.25 -2.23 5.69
C TYR A 48 -0.90 -0.87 6.02
N ILE A 49 -0.37 0.23 5.50
CA ILE A 49 -0.94 1.57 5.73
C ILE A 49 -2.37 1.66 5.17
N PHE A 50 -2.64 1.07 4.01
CA PHE A 50 -3.96 1.09 3.39
C PHE A 50 -4.97 0.23 4.15
N ASP A 51 -4.56 -0.96 4.60
CA ASP A 51 -5.40 -1.84 5.41
C ASP A 51 -5.71 -1.20 6.76
N GLU A 52 -4.72 -0.57 7.41
CA GLU A 52 -4.93 0.21 8.62
C GLU A 52 -5.86 1.41 8.38
N TYR A 53 -5.77 2.07 7.22
CA TYR A 53 -6.75 3.08 6.85
C TYR A 53 -8.16 2.49 6.77
N ILE A 54 -8.36 1.38 6.03
CA ILE A 54 -9.67 0.72 5.89
C ILE A 54 -10.24 0.29 7.24
N LYS A 55 -9.42 -0.19 8.18
CA LYS A 55 -9.88 -0.54 9.54
C LYS A 55 -10.37 0.67 10.33
N ASN A 56 -9.75 1.83 10.11
CA ASN A 56 -9.97 3.05 10.88
C ASN A 56 -10.84 4.10 10.16
N THR A 57 -11.36 3.81 8.95
CA THR A 57 -12.19 4.74 8.14
C THR A 57 -13.47 5.19 8.85
N LYS A 58 -13.89 4.54 9.94
CA LYS A 58 -15.06 4.88 10.76
C LYS A 58 -14.99 6.29 11.37
N GLU A 59 -13.80 6.85 11.58
CA GLU A 59 -13.63 8.11 12.33
C GLU A 59 -13.33 9.33 11.47
N ALA A 60 -12.93 9.15 10.21
CA ALA A 60 -12.75 10.27 9.29
C ALA A 60 -12.84 9.80 7.84
N SER A 61 -13.81 10.36 7.10
CA SER A 61 -13.87 10.32 5.65
C SER A 61 -12.76 11.20 5.06
N ASN A 62 -11.50 10.85 5.33
CA ASN A 62 -10.39 11.71 5.01
C ASN A 62 -9.95 11.52 3.56
N ASP A 63 -10.68 12.17 2.64
CA ASP A 63 -10.32 12.31 1.23
C ASP A 63 -8.86 12.77 1.05
N HIS A 64 -8.31 13.50 2.02
CA HIS A 64 -6.90 13.87 2.04
C HIS A 64 -5.97 12.66 2.12
N PHE A 65 -6.25 11.67 2.98
CA PHE A 65 -5.43 10.46 3.06
C PHE A 65 -5.42 9.72 1.72
N LEU A 66 -6.59 9.50 1.10
CA LEU A 66 -6.67 8.83 -0.20
C LEU A 66 -5.89 9.56 -1.28
N LYS A 67 -5.90 10.90 -1.28
CA LYS A 67 -5.09 11.72 -2.20
C LYS A 67 -3.59 11.51 -1.97
N VAL A 68 -3.14 11.54 -0.71
CA VAL A 68 -1.72 11.33 -0.36
C VAL A 68 -1.28 9.90 -0.69
N TYR A 69 -2.11 8.90 -0.36
CA TYR A 69 -1.86 7.51 -0.67
C TYR A 69 -1.76 7.27 -2.18
N TYR A 70 -2.72 7.79 -2.94
CA TYR A 70 -2.71 7.75 -4.40
C TYR A 70 -1.46 8.39 -5.00
N SER A 71 -1.04 9.55 -4.48
CA SER A 71 0.20 10.19 -4.93
C SER A 71 1.44 9.35 -4.60
N THR A 72 1.42 8.64 -3.47
CA THR A 72 2.51 7.75 -3.05
C THR A 72 2.61 6.55 -3.99
N LEU A 73 1.48 5.89 -4.30
CA LEU A 73 1.43 4.80 -5.27
C LEU A 73 1.91 5.23 -6.66
N LYS A 74 1.55 6.43 -7.13
CA LYS A 74 2.06 6.98 -8.39
C LYS A 74 3.57 7.16 -8.40
N ARG A 75 4.16 7.59 -7.28
CA ARG A 75 5.62 7.70 -7.18
C ARG A 75 6.24 6.31 -7.18
N PHE A 76 5.70 5.39 -6.39
CA PHE A 76 6.18 4.02 -6.32
C PHE A 76 6.11 3.31 -7.69
N TYR A 77 5.02 3.49 -8.42
CA TYR A 77 4.87 3.00 -9.80
C TYR A 77 5.97 3.49 -10.74
N ARG A 78 6.30 4.79 -10.70
CA ARG A 78 7.39 5.36 -11.52
C ARG A 78 8.75 4.77 -11.14
N PHE A 79 8.99 4.58 -9.85
CA PHE A 79 10.20 3.93 -9.35
C PHE A 79 10.31 2.47 -9.84
N VAL A 80 9.22 1.69 -9.76
CA VAL A 80 9.20 0.30 -10.26
C VAL A 80 9.45 0.25 -11.78
N ILE A 81 8.92 1.20 -12.57
CA ILE A 81 9.26 1.29 -14.01
C ILE A 81 10.76 1.52 -14.23
N LYS A 82 11.41 2.38 -13.43
CA LYS A 82 12.86 2.60 -13.52
C LYS A 82 13.60 1.29 -13.24
N LEU A 83 13.20 0.54 -12.21
CA LEU A 83 13.79 -0.76 -11.87
C LEU A 83 13.66 -1.79 -13.00
N ILE A 84 12.49 -1.92 -13.61
CA ILE A 84 12.28 -2.83 -14.76
C ILE A 84 13.24 -2.50 -15.91
N LYS A 85 13.41 -1.22 -16.23
CA LYS A 85 14.35 -0.80 -17.30
C LYS A 85 15.79 -1.20 -16.97
N LEU A 86 16.19 -1.07 -15.71
CA LEU A 86 17.53 -1.45 -15.26
C LEU A 86 17.73 -2.98 -15.27
N GLU A 87 16.72 -3.75 -14.89
CA GLU A 87 16.74 -5.21 -14.94
C GLU A 87 16.92 -5.73 -16.38
N ILE A 88 16.18 -5.15 -17.34
CA ILE A 88 16.30 -5.45 -18.77
C ILE A 88 17.73 -5.19 -19.27
N ASN A 89 18.30 -4.05 -18.87
CA ASN A 89 19.65 -3.65 -19.30
C ASN A 89 20.75 -4.55 -18.70
N THR A 90 20.53 -5.12 -17.52
CA THR A 90 21.53 -5.94 -16.81
C THR A 90 21.47 -7.43 -17.16
N LYS A 91 20.55 -7.87 -18.04
CA LYS A 91 20.30 -9.29 -18.39
C LYS A 91 19.98 -10.19 -17.19
N ASN A 92 19.68 -9.62 -16.03
CA ASN A 92 19.26 -10.34 -14.83
C ASN A 92 17.75 -10.65 -14.90
N ASN A 93 17.31 -11.33 -15.96
CA ASN A 93 15.91 -11.65 -16.26
C ASN A 93 15.29 -12.73 -15.34
N LYS A 94 15.87 -12.98 -14.17
CA LYS A 94 15.48 -14.12 -13.33
C LYS A 94 14.28 -13.82 -12.43
N ASP A 95 13.98 -12.56 -12.14
CA ASP A 95 12.91 -12.21 -11.20
C ASP A 95 11.80 -11.38 -11.86
N LYS A 96 10.65 -12.02 -12.15
CA LYS A 96 9.44 -11.30 -12.59
C LYS A 96 8.81 -10.40 -11.51
N LEU A 97 9.52 -10.16 -10.40
CA LEU A 97 9.09 -9.41 -9.24
C LEU A 97 8.61 -8.01 -9.62
N PHE A 98 9.42 -7.23 -10.34
CA PHE A 98 9.06 -5.84 -10.64
C PHE A 98 7.90 -5.76 -11.64
N SER A 99 7.81 -6.72 -12.56
CA SER A 99 6.71 -6.80 -13.52
C SER A 99 5.37 -7.11 -12.84
N SER A 100 5.34 -8.11 -11.94
CA SER A 100 4.13 -8.44 -11.19
C SER A 100 3.73 -7.31 -10.22
N LEU A 101 4.71 -6.68 -9.59
CA LEU A 101 4.47 -5.54 -8.71
C LEU A 101 3.92 -4.34 -9.48
N LYS A 102 4.42 -4.08 -10.70
CA LYS A 102 3.90 -3.03 -11.56
C LYS A 102 2.40 -3.22 -11.82
N GLU A 103 1.99 -4.43 -12.22
CA GLU A 103 0.58 -4.77 -12.47
C GLU A 103 -0.27 -4.56 -11.21
N LYS A 104 0.21 -5.07 -10.06
CA LYS A 104 -0.46 -4.89 -8.75
C LYS A 104 -0.68 -3.41 -8.40
N ILE A 105 0.32 -2.55 -8.62
CA ILE A 105 0.21 -1.11 -8.35
C ILE A 105 -0.74 -0.44 -9.35
N GLU A 106 -0.71 -0.82 -10.64
CA GLU A 106 -1.64 -0.31 -11.66
C GLU A 106 -3.09 -0.61 -11.30
N ASP A 107 -3.39 -1.85 -10.93
CA ASP A 107 -4.72 -2.27 -10.51
C ASP A 107 -5.19 -1.46 -9.31
N ARG A 108 -4.33 -1.30 -8.28
CA ARG A 108 -4.66 -0.51 -7.09
C ARG A 108 -4.92 0.96 -7.44
N ILE A 109 -4.10 1.56 -8.30
CA ILE A 109 -4.30 2.92 -8.80
C ILE A 109 -5.64 3.03 -9.52
N HIS A 110 -6.01 2.01 -10.31
CA HIS A 110 -7.29 1.99 -11.01
C HIS A 110 -8.46 1.87 -10.04
N SER A 111 -8.41 0.98 -9.05
CA SER A 111 -9.45 0.85 -8.03
C SER A 111 -9.64 2.16 -7.26
N LEU A 112 -8.55 2.84 -6.88
CA LEU A 112 -8.64 4.13 -6.18
C LEU A 112 -9.25 5.25 -7.04
N LYS A 113 -9.18 5.17 -8.37
CA LYS A 113 -9.87 6.11 -9.28
C LYS A 113 -11.36 5.82 -9.41
N ASP A 114 -11.78 4.57 -9.19
CA ASP A 114 -13.18 4.20 -9.23
C ASP A 114 -13.94 4.79 -8.03
N PHE A 115 -15.00 5.53 -8.33
CA PHE A 115 -15.88 6.11 -7.33
C PHE A 115 -16.65 5.03 -6.55
N GLN A 116 -17.11 3.98 -7.23
CA GLN A 116 -17.88 2.90 -6.59
C GLN A 116 -17.00 2.14 -5.60
N TYR A 117 -15.75 1.85 -5.98
CA TYR A 117 -14.76 1.29 -5.06
C TYR A 117 -14.50 2.21 -3.85
N ARG A 118 -14.28 3.51 -4.06
CA ARG A 118 -14.10 4.43 -2.92
C ARG A 118 -15.33 4.51 -2.00
N GLN A 119 -16.52 4.35 -2.56
CA GLN A 119 -17.77 4.32 -1.80
C GLN A 119 -17.95 2.99 -1.04
N SER A 120 -17.57 1.86 -1.64
CA SER A 120 -17.64 0.56 -0.96
C SER A 120 -16.69 0.47 0.24
N LEU A 121 -15.55 1.16 0.20
CA LEU A 121 -14.66 1.29 1.37
C LEU A 121 -15.32 1.98 2.57
N LYS A 122 -16.36 2.80 2.35
CA LYS A 122 -17.16 3.45 3.41
C LYS A 122 -18.31 2.56 3.88
N ASN A 123 -18.78 1.67 3.02
CA ASN A 123 -19.97 0.84 3.23
C ASN A 123 -19.65 -0.59 3.69
N ASN A 124 -18.40 -0.89 4.06
CA ASN A 124 -18.03 -2.17 4.69
C ASN A 124 -18.55 -2.24 6.13
N ASP A 125 -19.88 -2.25 6.24
CA ASP A 125 -20.60 -2.88 7.32
C ASP A 125 -20.71 -4.37 7.01
N LYS A 126 -20.19 -5.21 7.91
CA LYS A 126 -20.91 -6.41 8.37
C LYS A 126 -20.28 -6.97 9.64
N GLN A 127 -21.17 -7.18 10.62
CA GLN A 127 -21.01 -7.81 11.92
C GLN A 127 -20.42 -6.94 13.04
N GLY A 128 -21.05 -5.78 13.27
CA GLY A 128 -21.39 -5.46 14.66
C GLY A 128 -22.51 -6.41 15.09
N ILE A 129 -22.33 -7.11 16.21
CA ILE A 129 -23.37 -7.95 16.83
C ILE A 129 -24.64 -7.10 16.92
N ASN A 130 -25.75 -7.53 16.32
CA ASN A 130 -26.98 -6.74 16.40
C ASN A 130 -27.46 -6.69 17.88
N GLU A 131 -28.29 -5.72 18.27
CA GLU A 131 -28.73 -5.60 19.67
C GLU A 131 -29.45 -6.85 20.21
N GLU A 132 -30.12 -7.62 19.35
CA GLU A 132 -30.70 -8.93 19.71
C GLU A 132 -29.63 -9.99 19.98
N GLU A 133 -28.60 -10.09 19.14
CA GLU A 133 -27.47 -11.01 19.36
C GLU A 133 -26.66 -10.61 20.61
N TYR A 134 -26.53 -9.31 20.88
CA TYR A 134 -25.86 -8.79 22.07
C TYR A 134 -26.66 -9.08 23.34
N SER A 135 -27.98 -8.92 23.28
CA SER A 135 -28.86 -9.24 24.41
C SER A 135 -28.99 -10.75 24.65
N ILE A 136 -28.85 -11.59 23.62
CA ILE A 136 -28.72 -13.05 23.78
C ILE A 136 -27.41 -13.40 24.51
N LEU A 137 -26.29 -12.77 24.15
CA LEU A 137 -25.01 -12.97 24.82
C LEU A 137 -25.06 -12.56 26.30
N LEU A 138 -25.62 -11.39 26.61
CA LEU A 138 -25.78 -10.91 27.99
C LEU A 138 -26.62 -11.86 28.85
N LYS A 139 -27.73 -12.39 28.31
CA LYS A 139 -28.55 -13.41 29.00
C LYS A 139 -27.81 -14.72 29.25
N GLY A 140 -26.80 -15.04 28.43
CA GLY A 140 -25.92 -16.20 28.63
C GLY A 140 -24.95 -16.03 29.80
N PHE A 141 -24.54 -14.80 30.11
CA PHE A 141 -23.67 -14.49 31.24
C PHE A 141 -24.40 -14.41 32.59
N GLU A 142 -25.70 -14.12 32.59
CA GLU A 142 -26.53 -14.06 33.82
C GLU A 142 -26.99 -15.45 34.33
N LYS A 143 -26.76 -16.53 33.57
CA LYS A 143 -27.16 -17.90 33.92
C LYS A 143 -26.03 -18.77 34.52
N ASN A 144 -24.86 -18.19 34.80
CA ASN A 144 -23.79 -18.80 35.60
C ASN A 144 -23.61 -18.02 36.90
#